data_AF-A0A7V3ZVV1-F1
#
_entry.id   AF-A0A7V3ZVV1-F1
#
_cell.length_a   1.000
_cell.length_b   1.000
_cell.length_c   1.000
_cell.angle_alpha   90.00
_cell.angle_beta   90.00
_cell.angle_gamma   90.00
#
_symmetry.space_group_name_H-M   'P 1'
#
loop_
_entity.id
_entity.type
_entity.pdbx_description
1 polymer ?
#
loop_
_entity_poly.entity_id
_entity_poly.type
_entity_poly.pdbx_seq_one_letter_code
_entity_poly.pdbx_strand_id
1 'polypeptide(L)'
;MNKRELKVLELKKGLKISLYDDNKLLGEGFGEVEGSLGILYDVYVFKEYQKKGYGKIIVKEVFKELIKRFKVKDFLIRMVMKGGQKGNLLENVGMGIIAYKMGFLPQINPYELFSQENIKNIEIIPQKESYPAGYQISLQKAPYLLTAVILDPLSQRPQSQTFYYRFVSYKNFIQWFLENQIILGNVDYYLKEENKEKFYKYLEVNNV
;
A
#
# COMPACT_ATOMS: atom_id res chain seq x y z
N MET A 1 -1.65 -22.78 22.94
CA MET A 1 -1.02 -21.94 21.89
C MET A 1 -1.92 -22.00 20.67
N ASN A 2 -2.56 -20.90 20.30
CA ASN A 2 -3.40 -20.86 19.10
C ASN A 2 -2.53 -21.06 17.87
N LYS A 3 -2.93 -21.95 16.96
CA LYS A 3 -2.13 -22.33 15.78
C LYS A 3 -2.57 -21.47 14.60
N ARG A 4 -1.69 -20.54 14.20
CA ARG A 4 -1.87 -19.79 12.96
C ARG A 4 -1.42 -20.62 11.77
N GLU A 5 -2.21 -20.59 10.70
CA GLU A 5 -1.97 -21.38 9.49
C GLU A 5 -2.17 -20.50 8.25
N LEU A 6 -1.27 -20.61 7.27
CA LEU A 6 -1.40 -20.03 5.95
C LEU A 6 -1.77 -21.15 4.96
N LYS A 7 -2.84 -20.94 4.20
CA LYS A 7 -3.26 -21.86 3.13
C LYS A 7 -3.06 -21.19 1.77
N VAL A 8 -2.41 -21.90 0.87
CA VAL A 8 -2.13 -21.46 -0.50
C VAL A 8 -3.03 -22.23 -1.46
N LEU A 9 -3.80 -21.52 -2.27
CA LEU A 9 -4.57 -22.09 -3.37
C LEU A 9 -4.02 -21.54 -4.68
N GLU A 10 -3.54 -22.44 -5.54
CA GLU A 10 -3.11 -22.07 -6.89
C GLU A 10 -4.31 -21.81 -7.79
N LEU A 11 -4.26 -20.73 -8.56
CA LEU A 11 -5.29 -20.30 -9.50
C LEU A 11 -4.71 -20.32 -10.92
N LYS A 12 -5.58 -20.32 -11.94
CA LYS A 12 -5.18 -20.40 -13.36
C LYS A 12 -4.13 -19.34 -13.77
N LYS A 13 -4.17 -18.16 -13.16
CA LYS A 13 -3.25 -17.03 -13.45
C LYS A 13 -2.58 -16.47 -12.20
N GLY A 14 -2.49 -17.25 -11.12
CA GLY A 14 -1.98 -16.71 -9.86
C GLY A 14 -2.24 -17.59 -8.66
N LEU A 15 -2.49 -16.97 -7.51
CA LEU A 15 -2.71 -17.66 -6.25
C LEU A 15 -3.60 -16.86 -5.30
N LYS A 16 -4.18 -17.58 -4.35
CA LYS A 16 -4.84 -17.02 -3.17
C LYS A 16 -4.13 -17.51 -1.91
N ILE A 17 -3.86 -16.58 -1.00
CA ILE A 17 -3.40 -16.86 0.36
C ILE A 17 -4.56 -16.60 1.31
N SER A 18 -4.84 -17.57 2.19
CA SER A 18 -5.82 -17.43 3.27
C SER A 18 -5.12 -17.63 4.62
N LEU A 19 -5.24 -16.67 5.53
CA LEU A 19 -4.66 -16.75 6.88
C LEU A 19 -5.72 -17.16 7.90
N TYR A 20 -5.42 -18.20 8.69
CA TYR A 20 -6.30 -18.74 9.73
C TYR A 20 -5.68 -18.64 11.13
N ASP A 21 -6.53 -18.55 12.15
CA ASP A 21 -6.20 -18.76 13.57
C ASP A 21 -7.24 -19.70 14.18
N ASP A 22 -6.83 -20.91 14.58
CA ASP A 22 -7.72 -21.98 15.07
C ASP A 22 -8.99 -22.17 14.21
N ASN A 23 -8.79 -22.38 12.90
CA ASN A 23 -9.83 -22.52 11.86
C ASN A 23 -10.66 -21.27 11.55
N LYS A 24 -10.44 -20.13 12.23
CA LYS A 24 -11.10 -18.87 11.86
C LYS A 24 -10.31 -18.15 10.78
N LEU A 25 -10.95 -17.84 9.65
CA LEU A 25 -10.35 -17.05 8.60
C LEU A 25 -10.16 -15.60 9.07
N LEU A 26 -8.92 -15.11 9.04
CA LEU A 26 -8.55 -13.76 9.47
C LEU A 26 -8.52 -12.77 8.30
N GLY A 27 -8.19 -13.24 7.11
CA GLY A 27 -8.05 -12.44 5.91
C GLY A 27 -7.51 -13.24 4.73
N GLU A 28 -7.55 -12.62 3.56
CA GLU A 28 -7.04 -13.22 2.32
C GLU A 28 -6.25 -12.21 1.49
N GLY A 29 -5.41 -12.74 0.61
CA GLY A 29 -4.66 -11.97 -0.38
C GLY A 29 -4.60 -12.71 -1.71
N PHE A 30 -4.62 -11.94 -2.79
CA PHE A 30 -4.68 -12.45 -4.16
C PHE A 30 -3.48 -11.94 -4.94
N GLY A 31 -2.73 -12.88 -5.50
CA GLY A 31 -1.61 -12.61 -6.39
C GLY A 31 -1.93 -13.10 -7.80
N GLU A 32 -1.53 -12.34 -8.81
CA GLU A 32 -1.62 -12.71 -10.22
C GLU A 32 -0.24 -12.63 -10.88
N VAL A 33 -0.12 -13.26 -12.04
CA VAL A 33 1.10 -13.27 -12.85
C VAL A 33 0.79 -12.88 -14.28
N GLU A 34 1.52 -11.89 -14.79
CA GLU A 34 1.51 -11.48 -16.19
C GLU A 34 2.93 -11.52 -16.75
N GLY A 35 3.28 -12.59 -17.47
CA GLY A 35 4.66 -12.82 -17.92
C GLY A 35 5.60 -13.01 -16.73
N SER A 36 6.58 -12.11 -16.55
CA SER A 36 7.48 -12.08 -15.39
C SER A 36 7.02 -11.12 -14.28
N LEU A 37 5.88 -10.44 -14.43
CA LEU A 37 5.35 -9.50 -13.46
C LEU A 37 4.45 -10.22 -12.45
N GLY A 38 4.81 -10.16 -11.17
CA GLY A 38 3.98 -10.58 -10.05
C GLY A 38 3.14 -9.40 -9.54
N ILE A 39 1.82 -9.56 -9.53
CA ILE A 39 0.88 -8.49 -9.17
C ILE A 39 0.15 -8.89 -7.89
N LEU A 40 0.23 -8.06 -6.86
CA LEU A 40 -0.68 -8.13 -5.72
C LEU A 40 -1.96 -7.37 -6.08
N TYR A 41 -3.09 -8.08 -6.21
CA TYR A 41 -4.34 -7.51 -6.71
C TYR A 41 -5.27 -7.02 -5.60
N ASP A 42 -5.48 -7.84 -4.58
CA ASP A 42 -6.35 -7.51 -3.44
C ASP A 42 -5.81 -8.16 -2.17
N VAL A 43 -5.97 -7.46 -1.05
CA VAL A 43 -5.67 -7.96 0.29
C VAL A 43 -6.70 -7.39 1.24
N TYR A 44 -7.36 -8.27 1.98
CA TYR A 44 -8.30 -7.85 3.01
C TYR A 44 -8.09 -8.64 4.30
N VAL A 45 -8.41 -7.98 5.40
CA VAL A 45 -8.41 -8.55 6.76
C VAL A 45 -9.75 -8.20 7.38
N PHE A 46 -10.45 -9.18 7.95
CA PHE A 46 -11.75 -8.90 8.59
C PHE A 46 -11.60 -7.87 9.70
N LYS A 47 -12.62 -7.03 9.86
CA LYS A 47 -12.58 -5.80 10.66
C LYS A 47 -12.11 -6.03 12.10
N GLU A 48 -12.54 -7.12 12.74
CA GLU A 48 -12.15 -7.51 14.11
C GLU A 48 -10.68 -7.94 14.26
N TYR A 49 -10.00 -8.21 13.14
CA TYR A 49 -8.60 -8.62 13.07
C TYR A 49 -7.69 -7.56 12.45
N GLN A 50 -8.26 -6.47 11.91
CA GLN A 50 -7.48 -5.34 11.41
C GLN A 50 -6.56 -4.78 12.53
N LYS A 51 -5.47 -4.10 12.12
CA LYS A 51 -4.48 -3.46 13.01
C LYS A 51 -3.60 -4.44 13.82
N LYS A 52 -3.78 -5.75 13.68
CA LYS A 52 -2.94 -6.79 14.33
C LYS A 52 -1.75 -7.26 13.48
N GLY A 53 -1.46 -6.57 12.37
CA GLY A 53 -0.34 -6.88 11.47
C GLY A 53 -0.60 -8.03 10.47
N TYR A 54 -1.80 -8.60 10.43
CA TYR A 54 -2.12 -9.72 9.53
C TYR A 54 -2.03 -9.38 8.04
N GLY A 55 -2.39 -8.15 7.64
CA GLY A 55 -2.25 -7.72 6.24
C GLY A 55 -0.80 -7.81 5.77
N LYS A 56 0.17 -7.41 6.60
CA LYS A 56 1.61 -7.56 6.29
C LYS A 56 1.99 -9.03 6.11
N ILE A 57 1.48 -9.93 6.96
CA ILE A 57 1.77 -11.37 6.87
C ILE A 57 1.26 -11.93 5.54
N ILE A 58 0.01 -11.63 5.19
CA ILE A 58 -0.62 -12.07 3.96
C ILE A 58 0.14 -11.55 2.73
N VAL A 59 0.47 -10.25 2.70
CA VAL A 59 1.23 -9.63 1.60
C VAL A 59 2.61 -10.29 1.42
N LYS A 60 3.35 -10.51 2.52
CA LYS A 60 4.64 -11.21 2.46
C LYS A 60 4.48 -12.59 1.82
N GLU A 61 3.48 -13.34 2.25
CA GLU A 61 3.27 -14.70 1.76
C GLU A 61 2.84 -14.74 0.28
N VAL A 62 2.00 -13.80 -0.16
CA VAL A 62 1.61 -13.70 -1.57
C VAL A 62 2.87 -13.56 -2.44
N PHE A 63 3.74 -12.60 -2.13
CA PHE A 63 4.96 -12.39 -2.92
C PHE A 63 5.94 -13.56 -2.83
N LYS A 64 6.11 -14.18 -1.66
CA LYS A 64 6.93 -15.39 -1.51
C LYS A 64 6.47 -16.51 -2.45
N GLU A 65 5.18 -16.80 -2.44
CA GLU A 65 4.62 -17.88 -3.26
C GLU A 65 4.62 -17.51 -4.74
N LEU A 66 4.45 -16.23 -5.10
CA LEU A 66 4.62 -15.76 -6.49
C LEU A 66 6.03 -16.03 -7.00
N ILE A 67 7.07 -15.67 -6.23
CA ILE A 67 8.48 -15.91 -6.57
C ILE A 67 8.74 -17.41 -6.74
N LYS A 68 8.34 -18.19 -5.72
CA LYS A 68 8.62 -19.63 -5.63
C LYS A 68 7.98 -20.43 -6.77
N ARG A 69 6.73 -20.11 -7.15
CA ARG A 69 5.96 -20.90 -8.10
C ARG A 69 6.07 -20.41 -9.54
N PHE A 70 6.16 -19.09 -9.72
CA PHE A 70 5.99 -18.48 -11.04
C PHE A 70 7.23 -17.75 -11.57
N LYS A 71 8.35 -17.75 -10.83
CA LYS A 71 9.63 -17.13 -11.25
C LYS A 71 9.48 -15.67 -11.68
N VAL A 72 8.59 -14.94 -11.00
CA VAL A 72 8.41 -13.50 -11.22
C VAL A 72 9.68 -12.74 -10.91
N LYS A 73 9.95 -11.68 -11.70
CA LYS A 73 11.14 -10.82 -11.58
C LYS A 73 10.80 -9.37 -11.25
N ASP A 74 9.61 -8.95 -11.66
CA ASP A 74 9.09 -7.60 -11.43
C ASP A 74 7.83 -7.67 -10.58
N PHE A 75 7.54 -6.59 -9.85
CA PHE A 75 6.49 -6.61 -8.85
C PHE A 75 5.66 -5.33 -8.85
N LEU A 76 4.34 -5.52 -8.80
CA LEU A 76 3.33 -4.46 -8.74
C LEU A 76 2.37 -4.74 -7.60
N ILE A 77 1.97 -3.70 -6.88
CA ILE A 77 0.80 -3.72 -6.01
C ILE A 77 -0.25 -2.84 -6.67
N ARG A 78 -1.34 -3.48 -7.10
CA ARG A 78 -2.47 -2.78 -7.71
C ARG A 78 -3.39 -2.29 -6.62
N MET A 79 -3.65 -0.99 -6.56
CA MET A 79 -4.62 -0.43 -5.64
C MET A 79 -5.88 -0.10 -6.41
N VAL A 80 -6.94 -0.90 -6.20
CA VAL A 80 -8.24 -0.63 -6.81
C VAL A 80 -8.74 0.72 -6.29
N MET A 81 -8.82 1.69 -7.20
CA MET A 81 -9.43 3.00 -6.97
C MET A 81 -10.95 2.81 -6.76
N LYS A 82 -11.38 2.54 -5.52
CA LYS A 82 -12.81 2.44 -5.21
C LYS A 82 -13.40 3.85 -5.12
N GLY A 83 -14.38 4.14 -5.99
CA GLY A 83 -15.21 5.34 -5.90
C GLY A 83 -15.83 5.48 -4.50
N GLY A 84 -15.86 6.72 -4.01
CA GLY A 84 -15.91 7.02 -2.57
C GLY A 84 -17.14 6.51 -1.81
N GLN A 85 -16.89 5.78 -0.74
CA GLN A 85 -17.64 5.91 0.52
C GLN A 85 -16.64 6.34 1.60
N LYS A 86 -17.01 7.34 2.42
CA LYS A 86 -16.14 8.02 3.41
C LYS A 86 -15.37 7.09 4.36
N GLY A 87 -15.78 5.83 4.52
CA GLY A 87 -15.09 4.82 5.34
C GLY A 87 -13.91 4.11 4.67
N ASN A 88 -13.86 4.02 3.34
CA ASN A 88 -12.90 3.18 2.60
C ASN A 88 -11.57 3.90 2.26
N LEU A 89 -11.48 5.21 2.51
CA LEU A 89 -10.35 6.04 2.10
C LEU A 89 -9.04 5.72 2.86
N LEU A 90 -9.15 5.26 4.11
CA LEU A 90 -7.99 5.00 4.98
C LEU A 90 -7.45 3.56 4.87
N GLU A 91 -8.24 2.60 4.37
CA GLU A 91 -7.78 1.21 4.23
C GLU A 91 -6.62 1.09 3.23
N ASN A 92 -6.65 1.89 2.16
CA ASN A 92 -5.58 1.92 1.15
C ASN A 92 -4.28 2.57 1.63
N VAL A 93 -4.32 3.42 2.67
CA VAL A 93 -3.11 3.97 3.29
C VAL A 93 -2.31 2.86 4.00
N GLY A 94 -2.98 1.94 4.67
CA GLY A 94 -2.34 0.81 5.35
C GLY A 94 -1.53 -0.04 4.37
N MET A 95 -2.10 -0.30 3.19
CA MET A 95 -1.41 -1.01 2.12
C MET A 95 -0.23 -0.19 1.57
N GLY A 96 -0.39 1.12 1.37
CA GLY A 96 0.71 2.01 0.97
C GLY A 96 1.88 2.00 1.96
N ILE A 97 1.62 1.98 3.27
CA ILE A 97 2.66 1.85 4.30
C ILE A 97 3.38 0.49 4.20
N ILE A 98 2.66 -0.60 3.95
CA ILE A 98 3.26 -1.93 3.75
C ILE A 98 4.13 -1.92 2.49
N ALA A 99 3.62 -1.41 1.37
CA ALA A 99 4.31 -1.29 0.09
C ALA A 99 5.62 -0.52 0.25
N TYR A 100 5.57 0.64 0.89
CA TYR A 100 6.74 1.49 1.13
C TYR A 100 7.82 0.81 1.99
N LYS A 101 7.42 0.11 3.06
CA LYS A 101 8.35 -0.68 3.89
C LYS A 101 9.04 -1.78 3.10
N MET A 102 8.36 -2.32 2.09
CA MET A 102 8.88 -3.33 1.18
C MET A 102 9.73 -2.75 0.03
N GLY A 103 9.82 -1.42 -0.09
CA GLY A 103 10.60 -0.74 -1.13
C GLY A 103 9.82 -0.38 -2.39
N PHE A 104 8.51 -0.60 -2.41
CA PHE A 104 7.68 -0.15 -3.52
C PHE A 104 7.43 1.36 -3.43
N LEU A 105 7.33 2.01 -4.59
CA LEU A 105 7.04 3.43 -4.71
C LEU A 105 5.78 3.64 -5.56
N PRO A 106 5.01 4.72 -5.32
CA PRO A 106 3.83 4.99 -6.13
C PRO A 106 4.21 5.20 -7.60
N GLN A 107 3.47 4.57 -8.51
CA GLN A 107 3.68 4.64 -9.95
C GLN A 107 2.87 5.79 -10.56
N ILE A 108 3.27 7.03 -10.28
CA ILE A 108 2.59 8.24 -10.77
C ILE A 108 3.59 9.30 -11.23
N ASN A 109 3.13 10.24 -12.07
CA ASN A 109 3.86 11.46 -12.36
C ASN A 109 3.48 12.55 -11.34
N PRO A 110 4.36 12.92 -10.39
CA PRO A 110 3.99 13.85 -9.32
C PRO A 110 3.73 15.27 -9.83
N TYR A 111 4.39 15.68 -10.92
CA TYR A 111 4.22 17.02 -11.50
C TYR A 111 2.85 17.18 -12.15
N GLU A 112 2.36 16.11 -12.77
CA GLU A 112 1.02 16.09 -13.35
C GLU A 112 -0.04 15.96 -12.26
N LEU A 113 0.12 14.99 -11.36
CA LEU A 113 -0.85 14.65 -10.33
C LEU A 113 -1.06 15.82 -9.35
N PHE A 114 0.03 16.42 -8.87
CA PHE A 114 0.02 17.52 -7.91
C PHE A 114 0.26 18.88 -8.58
N SER A 115 -0.14 19.05 -9.84
CA SER A 115 -0.15 20.38 -10.46
C SER A 115 -1.23 21.27 -9.83
N GLN A 116 -0.99 22.59 -9.86
CA GLN A 116 -1.96 23.58 -9.39
C GLN A 116 -3.32 23.45 -10.11
N GLU A 117 -3.30 23.11 -11.40
CA GLU A 117 -4.50 22.92 -12.21
C GLU A 117 -5.26 21.64 -11.88
N ASN A 118 -4.59 20.63 -11.32
CA ASN A 118 -5.21 19.34 -11.05
C ASN A 118 -5.70 19.20 -9.60
N ILE A 119 -5.14 19.93 -8.63
CA ILE A 119 -5.64 19.91 -7.26
C ILE A 119 -6.88 20.81 -7.16
N LYS A 120 -8.04 20.22 -6.83
CA LYS A 120 -9.29 20.93 -6.60
C LYS A 120 -9.41 21.40 -5.15
N ASN A 121 -9.14 20.52 -4.21
CA ASN A 121 -9.29 20.76 -2.79
C ASN A 121 -8.34 19.88 -1.98
N ILE A 122 -7.90 20.37 -0.82
CA ILE A 122 -7.10 19.64 0.16
C ILE A 122 -7.78 19.77 1.51
N GLU A 123 -8.18 18.64 2.09
CA GLU A 123 -8.79 18.58 3.42
C GLU A 123 -7.88 17.78 4.36
N ILE A 124 -7.79 18.21 5.62
CA ILE A 124 -7.09 17.45 6.64
C ILE A 124 -7.99 16.31 7.11
N ILE A 125 -7.46 15.08 7.08
CA ILE A 125 -8.06 13.93 7.76
C ILE A 125 -7.45 13.88 9.16
N PRO A 126 -8.21 14.13 10.24
CA PRO A 126 -7.69 14.08 11.59
C PRO A 126 -7.30 12.64 11.98
N GLN A 127 -6.36 12.51 12.91
CA GLN A 127 -6.01 11.21 13.47
C GLN A 127 -7.25 10.62 14.19
N LYS A 128 -7.52 9.35 13.97
CA LYS A 128 -8.62 8.64 14.65
C LYS A 128 -8.17 7.27 15.11
N GLU A 129 -8.22 7.03 16.42
CA GLU A 129 -7.72 5.79 17.04
C GLU A 129 -6.29 5.47 16.55
N SER A 130 -6.12 4.39 15.80
CA SER A 130 -4.85 3.92 15.22
C SER A 130 -4.62 4.39 13.78
N TYR A 131 -5.56 5.10 13.17
CA TYR A 131 -5.39 5.63 11.81
C TYR A 131 -4.61 6.95 11.90
N PRO A 132 -3.50 7.08 11.14
CA PRO A 132 -2.73 8.33 11.14
C PRO A 132 -3.55 9.48 10.56
N ALA A 133 -3.19 10.71 10.95
CA ALA A 133 -3.65 11.89 10.23
C ALA A 133 -3.10 11.89 8.79
N GLY A 134 -3.78 12.63 7.91
CA GLY A 134 -3.43 12.69 6.49
C GLY A 134 -4.09 13.87 5.78
N TYR A 135 -3.93 13.90 4.46
CA TYR A 135 -4.68 14.76 3.56
C TYR A 135 -5.63 13.93 2.71
N GLN A 136 -6.85 14.43 2.53
CA GLN A 136 -7.72 14.05 1.43
C GLN A 136 -7.53 15.08 0.33
N ILE A 137 -7.12 14.64 -0.86
CA ILE A 137 -6.84 15.50 -2.00
C ILE A 137 -7.87 15.16 -3.08
N SER A 138 -8.74 16.11 -3.37
CA SER A 138 -9.67 16.01 -4.50
C SER A 138 -8.99 16.51 -5.75
N LEU A 139 -9.02 15.71 -6.81
CA LEU A 139 -8.41 16.05 -8.11
C LEU A 139 -9.48 16.58 -9.09
N GLN A 140 -9.05 17.38 -10.07
CA GLN A 140 -9.92 17.93 -11.12
C GLN A 140 -10.04 16.97 -12.30
N LYS A 141 -8.90 16.49 -12.84
CA LYS A 141 -8.86 15.68 -14.07
C LYS A 141 -9.31 14.25 -13.85
N ALA A 142 -9.28 13.78 -12.61
CA ALA A 142 -9.73 12.46 -12.23
C ALA A 142 -10.70 12.62 -11.05
N PRO A 143 -11.96 12.16 -11.13
CA PRO A 143 -12.98 12.36 -10.08
C PRO A 143 -12.73 11.47 -8.84
N TYR A 144 -11.47 11.14 -8.55
CA TYR A 144 -11.06 10.29 -7.45
C TYR A 144 -10.58 11.13 -6.28
N LEU A 145 -10.78 10.59 -5.08
CA LEU A 145 -10.19 11.10 -3.85
C LEU A 145 -8.87 10.38 -3.63
N LEU A 146 -7.78 11.13 -3.56
CA LEU A 146 -6.48 10.62 -3.16
C LEU A 146 -6.33 10.83 -1.66
N THR A 147 -5.79 9.84 -0.95
CA THR A 147 -5.40 10.01 0.45
C THR A 147 -3.89 10.06 0.53
N ALA A 148 -3.32 11.06 1.20
CA ALA A 148 -1.89 11.21 1.39
C ALA A 148 -1.52 11.20 2.87
N VAL A 149 -0.52 10.41 3.25
CA VAL A 149 0.10 10.44 4.58
C VAL A 149 1.57 10.78 4.42
N ILE A 150 2.02 11.79 5.15
CA ILE A 150 3.41 12.24 5.12
C ILE A 150 4.20 11.51 6.20
N LEU A 151 5.38 11.04 5.84
CA LEU A 151 6.31 10.36 6.72
C LEU A 151 7.31 11.35 7.30
N ASP A 152 7.71 11.08 8.54
CA ASP A 152 8.86 11.72 9.15
C ASP A 152 10.16 11.18 8.54
N PRO A 153 11.07 12.04 8.05
CA PRO A 153 12.25 11.61 7.30
C PRO A 153 13.21 10.74 8.14
N LEU A 154 13.22 10.93 9.46
CA LEU A 154 14.12 10.21 10.35
C LEU A 154 13.52 8.87 10.79
N SER A 155 12.29 8.88 11.30
CA SER A 155 11.65 7.69 11.86
C SER A 155 10.93 6.84 10.81
N GLN A 156 10.66 7.38 9.63
CA GLN A 156 9.89 6.74 8.56
C GLN A 156 8.48 6.30 9.03
N ARG A 157 7.96 7.00 10.04
CA ARG A 157 6.61 6.83 10.58
C ARG A 157 5.73 7.99 10.12
N PRO A 158 4.39 7.82 10.06
CA PRO A 158 3.49 8.93 9.80
C PRO A 158 3.75 10.11 10.74
N GLN A 159 3.75 11.32 10.17
CA GLN A 159 3.85 12.57 10.92
C GLN A 159 2.73 12.71 11.95
N SER A 160 2.98 13.46 13.02
CA SER A 160 1.97 13.76 14.04
C SER A 160 0.84 14.62 13.46
N GLN A 161 -0.33 14.61 14.09
CA GLN A 161 -1.47 15.42 13.63
C GLN A 161 -1.15 16.92 13.53
N THR A 162 -0.31 17.45 14.42
CA THR A 162 0.05 18.87 14.44
C THR A 162 0.79 19.31 13.17
N PHE A 163 1.53 18.40 12.52
CA PHE A 163 2.19 18.65 11.24
C PHE A 163 1.20 19.07 10.14
N TYR A 164 -0.02 18.54 10.17
CA TYR A 164 -1.01 18.73 9.10
C TYR A 164 -1.75 20.07 9.16
N TYR A 165 -1.68 20.79 10.29
CA TYR A 165 -2.35 22.08 10.46
C TYR A 165 -1.60 23.28 9.88
N ARG A 166 -0.45 23.06 9.25
CA ARG A 166 0.31 24.11 8.56
C ARG A 166 -0.27 24.38 7.18
N PHE A 167 -0.03 25.58 6.66
CA PHE A 167 -0.34 25.89 5.26
C PHE A 167 0.44 24.94 4.34
N VAL A 168 -0.26 24.35 3.37
CA VAL A 168 0.32 23.43 2.38
C VAL A 168 -0.04 23.90 0.98
N SER A 169 0.95 23.88 0.10
CA SER A 169 0.80 24.12 -1.33
C SER A 169 0.99 22.83 -2.11
N TYR A 170 0.57 22.85 -3.38
CA TYR A 170 0.79 21.75 -4.32
C TYR A 170 2.28 21.37 -4.47
N LYS A 171 3.19 22.36 -4.38
CA LYS A 171 4.65 22.14 -4.44
C LYS A 171 5.16 21.25 -3.30
N ASN A 172 4.54 21.32 -2.12
CA ASN A 172 4.93 20.49 -0.99
C ASN A 172 4.70 19.00 -1.27
N PHE A 173 3.61 18.63 -1.94
CA PHE A 173 3.33 17.24 -2.31
C PHE A 173 4.34 16.70 -3.32
N ILE A 174 4.74 17.51 -4.30
CA ILE A 174 5.80 17.16 -5.25
C ILE A 174 7.10 16.92 -4.49
N GLN A 175 7.47 17.83 -3.58
CA GLN A 175 8.69 17.68 -2.79
C GLN A 175 8.67 16.40 -1.93
N TRP A 176 7.60 16.16 -1.16
CA TRP A 176 7.49 14.92 -0.36
C TRP A 176 7.50 13.66 -1.23
N PHE A 177 7.00 13.73 -2.47
CA PHE A 177 7.11 12.63 -3.41
C PHE A 177 8.56 12.36 -3.82
N LEU A 178 9.28 13.38 -4.25
CA LEU A 178 10.68 13.26 -4.69
C LEU A 178 11.60 12.81 -3.54
N GLU A 179 11.28 13.20 -2.32
CA GLU A 179 12.01 12.81 -1.10
C GLU A 179 11.56 11.45 -0.54
N ASN A 180 10.66 10.73 -1.21
CA ASN A 180 10.08 9.46 -0.73
C ASN A 180 9.40 9.56 0.65
N GLN A 181 8.84 10.72 0.99
CA GLN A 181 8.18 10.99 2.28
C GLN A 181 6.64 10.94 2.20
N ILE A 182 6.06 10.52 1.07
CA ILE A 182 4.61 10.48 0.90
C ILE A 182 4.12 9.06 0.63
N ILE A 183 3.12 8.64 1.41
CA ILE A 183 2.31 7.47 1.13
C ILE A 183 1.02 7.95 0.49
N LEU A 184 0.70 7.38 -0.66
CA LEU A 184 -0.53 7.64 -1.39
C LEU A 184 -1.44 6.40 -1.32
N GLY A 185 -2.68 6.57 -0.87
CA GLY A 185 -3.73 5.60 -1.10
C GLY A 185 -4.31 5.76 -2.50
N ASN A 186 -4.91 4.71 -3.06
CA ASN A 186 -5.59 4.72 -4.36
C ASN A 186 -4.67 4.94 -5.57
N VAL A 187 -3.40 4.56 -5.47
CA VAL A 187 -2.47 4.56 -6.61
C VAL A 187 -1.70 3.26 -6.63
N ASP A 188 -1.34 2.79 -7.82
CA ASP A 188 -0.53 1.59 -7.96
C ASP A 188 0.90 1.85 -7.47
N TYR A 189 1.55 0.78 -7.00
CA TYR A 189 2.90 0.82 -6.47
C TYR A 189 3.78 -0.17 -7.21
N TYR A 190 4.93 0.30 -7.70
CA TYR A 190 5.88 -0.53 -8.43
C TYR A 190 7.18 -0.70 -7.65
N LEU A 191 7.73 -1.90 -7.67
CA LEU A 191 9.05 -2.16 -7.10
C LEU A 191 10.14 -1.84 -8.13
N LYS A 192 10.83 -0.72 -7.93
CA LYS A 192 11.96 -0.36 -8.78
C LYS A 192 13.16 -1.29 -8.56
N GLU A 193 13.98 -1.43 -9.58
CA GLU A 193 15.16 -2.30 -9.59
C GLU A 193 16.08 -2.04 -8.40
N GLU A 194 16.36 -0.77 -8.09
CA GLU A 194 17.23 -0.36 -6.99
C GLU A 194 16.72 -0.78 -5.60
N ASN A 195 15.44 -1.15 -5.47
CA ASN A 195 14.83 -1.57 -4.21
C ASN A 195 14.64 -3.10 -4.11
N LYS A 196 15.00 -3.88 -5.14
CA LYS A 196 14.78 -5.33 -5.15
C LYS A 196 15.53 -6.06 -4.02
N GLU A 197 16.77 -5.67 -3.72
CA GLU A 197 17.53 -6.28 -2.61
C GLU A 197 16.84 -6.07 -1.25
N LYS A 198 16.38 -4.84 -0.99
CA LYS A 198 15.60 -4.51 0.22
C LYS A 198 14.32 -5.34 0.30
N PHE A 199 13.62 -5.51 -0.83
CA PHE A 199 12.40 -6.29 -0.91
C PHE A 199 12.65 -7.77 -0.59
N TYR A 200 13.63 -8.41 -1.23
CA TYR A 200 13.95 -9.82 -0.98
C TYR A 200 14.41 -10.06 0.46
N LYS A 201 15.22 -9.15 1.02
CA LYS A 201 15.58 -9.16 2.45
C LYS A 201 14.35 -9.04 3.35
N TYR A 202 13.40 -8.18 3.01
CA TYR A 202 12.14 -8.03 3.76
C TYR A 202 11.30 -9.31 3.71
N LEU A 203 11.28 -9.97 2.56
CA LEU A 203 10.62 -11.25 2.39
C LEU A 203 11.36 -12.38 3.11
N GLU A 204 12.65 -12.26 3.43
CA GLU A 204 13.49 -13.37 3.90
C GLU A 204 13.61 -14.48 2.84
N VAL A 205 13.80 -14.09 1.58
CA VAL A 205 14.09 -14.99 0.47
C VAL A 205 15.40 -14.59 -0.21
N ASN A 206 16.11 -15.55 -0.80
CA ASN A 206 17.33 -15.26 -1.54
C ASN A 206 16.99 -14.64 -2.90
N ASN A 207 17.87 -13.75 -3.40
CA ASN A 207 17.78 -13.26 -4.77
C ASN A 207 17.89 -14.47 -5.72
N VAL A 208 16.93 -14.59 -6.65
CA VAL A 208 16.93 -15.62 -7.71
C VAL A 208 17.55 -15.06 -8.98
#